data_AF-A0A937RLE8-F1
#
_entry.id   AF-A0A937RLE8-F1
#
_cell.length_a   1.000
_cell.length_b   1.000
_cell.length_c   1.000
_cell.angle_alpha   90.00
_cell.angle_beta   90.00
_cell.angle_gamma   90.00
#
_symmetry.space_group_name_H-M   'P 1'
#
loop_
_entity.id
_entity.type
_entity.pdbx_description
1 polymer ?
#
loop_
_entity_poly.entity_id
_entity_poly.type
_entity_poly.pdbx_seq_one_letter_code
_entity_poly.pdbx_strand_id
1 'polypeptide(L)'
;MGTANPTITGGPAWPGVPAESGVPAGSAEPIGEVREPIEEVVTPPEQRNAGEEPVDPTQPAATDDESAAQNPDDALSTGERAGRLLRELLTSTPEYRRMWESRVRRASAQQPSFAAVARVVAEYLWNAGIVAEEDQELDRALKDRVSRALGGGRISAQTMEWFIEAFGMRKHEAGLWAAFAGLTDPGVDANSGTLRGGPALILPQRHRTLALFERYRCDASGALVEQHTHQVIAAQEDGVAVYPWVLRADATEGRIIVGGKAGAQHAYSSRLNLLEIELDRTLGRGARHALELLARYPAGQPAREVRRAVRAKAENVDISITFDPARPPKDPRWTVWSTHEGGLIIDDEPVQLSADGTVHRFLGAVHHAVVGFRWSW
;
A
#
# COMPACT_ATOMS: atom_id res chain seq x y z
N MET A 1 2.02 -38.51 -35.97
CA MET A 1 1.07 -37.49 -35.47
C MET A 1 1.86 -36.51 -34.64
N GLY A 2 2.21 -35.37 -35.23
CA GLY A 2 2.94 -34.30 -34.56
C GLY A 2 1.96 -33.28 -33.99
N THR A 3 2.17 -32.88 -32.74
CA THR A 3 1.45 -31.78 -32.10
C THR A 3 2.38 -30.57 -32.07
N ALA A 4 2.01 -29.55 -32.84
CA ALA A 4 2.69 -28.28 -32.93
C ALA A 4 2.39 -27.42 -31.69
N ASN A 5 3.43 -26.82 -31.11
CA ASN A 5 3.33 -25.69 -30.19
C ASN A 5 3.07 -24.41 -30.99
N PRO A 6 2.12 -23.54 -30.61
CA PRO A 6 2.05 -22.21 -31.17
C PRO A 6 3.10 -21.30 -30.52
N THR A 7 4.12 -20.94 -31.30
CA THR A 7 4.98 -19.79 -31.07
C THR A 7 4.13 -18.52 -31.15
N ILE A 8 4.04 -17.75 -30.05
CA ILE A 8 3.53 -16.38 -30.09
C ILE A 8 4.73 -15.45 -30.29
N THR A 9 4.86 -14.96 -31.51
CA THR A 9 5.81 -13.94 -31.97
C THR A 9 5.42 -12.54 -31.50
N GLY A 10 6.40 -11.84 -30.90
CA GLY A 10 6.67 -10.41 -31.08
C GLY A 10 5.55 -9.39 -30.83
N GLY A 11 5.46 -8.86 -29.61
CA GLY A 11 4.90 -7.52 -29.36
C GLY A 11 5.91 -6.42 -29.73
N PRO A 12 5.45 -5.20 -30.06
CA PRO A 12 6.33 -4.14 -30.56
C PRO A 12 7.33 -3.72 -29.49
N ALA A 13 8.62 -3.76 -29.83
CA ALA A 13 9.66 -3.11 -29.08
C ALA A 13 9.42 -1.59 -29.07
N TRP A 14 9.51 -0.98 -27.90
CA TRP A 14 9.51 0.47 -27.76
C TRP A 14 10.63 1.07 -28.63
N PRO A 15 10.37 2.13 -29.42
CA PRO A 15 11.43 2.79 -30.17
C PRO A 15 12.46 3.36 -29.20
N GLY A 16 13.71 2.97 -29.40
CA GLY A 16 14.85 3.36 -28.56
C GLY A 16 14.98 4.87 -28.43
N VAL A 17 15.36 5.29 -27.23
CA VAL A 17 15.81 6.64 -26.91
C VAL A 17 16.97 7.02 -27.85
N PRO A 18 16.90 8.11 -28.63
CA PRO A 18 18.06 8.56 -29.38
C PRO A 18 19.11 9.13 -28.42
N ALA A 19 20.34 8.67 -28.59
CA ALA A 19 21.53 9.20 -27.91
C ALA A 19 21.73 10.68 -28.30
N GLU A 20 21.95 11.53 -27.30
CA GLU A 20 22.31 12.93 -27.48
C GLU A 20 23.64 13.04 -28.24
N SER A 21 23.59 13.66 -29.42
CA SER A 21 24.75 14.01 -30.23
C SER A 21 25.03 15.52 -30.12
N GLY A 22 26.16 15.85 -29.50
CA GLY A 22 27.09 16.90 -29.95
C GLY A 22 26.61 18.35 -29.98
N VAL A 23 26.88 19.07 -28.88
CA VAL A 23 27.02 20.54 -28.88
C VAL A 23 28.31 20.94 -29.60
N PRO A 24 28.31 21.92 -30.52
CA PRO A 24 29.52 22.66 -30.86
C PRO A 24 29.59 23.98 -30.09
N ALA A 25 30.81 24.27 -29.63
CA ALA A 25 31.23 25.49 -28.96
C ALA A 25 31.02 26.74 -29.83
N GLY A 26 30.66 27.85 -29.18
CA GLY A 26 30.58 29.17 -29.80
C GLY A 26 30.74 30.29 -28.76
N SER A 27 31.99 30.70 -28.58
CA SER A 27 32.47 32.07 -28.37
C SER A 27 31.96 32.91 -27.18
N ALA A 28 32.90 33.18 -26.28
CA ALA A 28 32.87 34.22 -25.25
C ALA A 28 33.24 35.61 -25.82
N GLU A 29 32.84 36.66 -25.06
CA GLU A 29 33.47 37.99 -24.84
C GLU A 29 32.50 39.21 -24.94
N PRO A 30 32.75 40.36 -24.25
CA PRO A 30 32.36 40.55 -22.85
C PRO A 30 31.80 41.98 -22.53
N ILE A 31 31.64 42.27 -21.22
CA ILE A 31 31.65 43.59 -20.54
C ILE A 31 30.37 44.45 -20.56
N GLY A 32 29.91 44.81 -19.36
CA GLY A 32 28.90 45.84 -19.11
C GLY A 32 28.62 46.04 -17.62
N GLU A 33 29.66 46.36 -16.86
CA GLU A 33 29.65 46.73 -15.44
C GLU A 33 29.05 48.14 -15.26
N VAL A 34 28.03 48.32 -14.41
CA VAL A 34 27.69 49.62 -13.81
C VAL A 34 27.37 49.40 -12.33
N ARG A 35 28.21 50.03 -11.50
CA ARG A 35 28.17 50.12 -10.04
C ARG A 35 27.24 51.26 -9.57
N GLU A 36 26.41 50.93 -8.57
CA GLU A 36 26.17 51.63 -7.27
C GLU A 36 25.62 53.08 -7.21
N PRO A 37 25.26 53.61 -6.00
CA PRO A 37 24.80 53.00 -4.73
C PRO A 37 23.59 53.74 -4.10
N ILE A 38 22.96 53.19 -3.05
CA ILE A 38 22.48 53.97 -1.87
C ILE A 38 22.58 53.08 -0.60
N GLU A 39 23.48 53.45 0.30
CA GLU A 39 23.48 53.11 1.73
C GLU A 39 22.48 53.98 2.49
N GLU A 40 21.81 53.46 3.53
CA GLU A 40 22.11 53.75 4.95
C GLU A 40 20.91 53.39 5.86
N VAL A 41 21.17 52.44 6.76
CA VAL A 41 21.06 52.54 8.24
C VAL A 41 19.72 52.95 8.87
N VAL A 42 19.20 52.10 9.77
CA VAL A 42 19.04 52.34 11.22
C VAL A 42 18.39 51.10 11.87
N THR A 43 19.07 50.53 12.87
CA THR A 43 18.56 49.69 13.97
C THR A 43 19.23 50.19 15.26
N PRO A 44 18.83 49.80 16.48
CA PRO A 44 17.52 49.72 17.14
C PRO A 44 17.50 50.68 18.37
N PRO A 45 16.60 50.51 19.37
CA PRO A 45 17.19 50.36 20.70
C PRO A 45 16.55 49.29 21.59
N GLU A 46 17.38 48.92 22.56
CA GLU A 46 17.25 47.90 23.58
C GLU A 46 16.92 48.53 24.95
N GLN A 47 16.31 47.73 25.83
CA GLN A 47 16.31 47.78 27.31
C GLN A 47 15.52 48.88 28.07
N ARG A 48 14.64 48.47 29.01
CA ARG A 48 14.96 48.26 30.44
C ARG A 48 13.74 47.88 31.30
N ASN A 49 14.03 47.03 32.29
CA ASN A 49 13.19 46.50 33.38
C ASN A 49 12.52 47.54 34.29
N ALA A 50 11.41 47.16 34.94
CA ALA A 50 11.22 47.13 36.41
C ALA A 50 9.76 46.85 36.79
N GLY A 51 9.51 45.95 37.75
CA GLY A 51 8.21 45.80 38.41
C GLY A 51 7.93 44.44 39.08
N GLU A 52 8.66 44.11 40.16
CA GLU A 52 8.21 43.24 41.26
C GLU A 52 7.00 43.92 41.96
N GLU A 53 5.83 43.30 42.14
CA GLU A 53 5.30 42.41 43.21
C GLU A 53 3.80 42.82 43.39
N PRO A 54 2.87 42.11 44.09
CA PRO A 54 3.03 40.93 44.93
C PRO A 54 2.06 39.76 44.64
N VAL A 55 2.37 38.65 45.30
CA VAL A 55 1.63 37.39 45.45
C VAL A 55 0.40 37.57 46.35
N ASP A 56 -0.76 37.05 45.93
CA ASP A 56 -1.90 36.77 46.80
C ASP A 56 -2.15 35.25 46.86
N PRO A 57 -2.03 34.59 48.04
CA PRO A 57 -2.10 33.15 48.18
C PRO A 57 -3.49 32.71 48.64
N THR A 58 -4.39 32.33 47.75
CA THR A 58 -5.57 31.53 48.13
C THR A 58 -6.15 30.76 46.93
N GLN A 59 -5.68 29.53 46.70
CA GLN A 59 -6.58 28.43 46.27
C GLN A 59 -5.93 27.06 46.52
N PRO A 60 -6.70 26.07 46.97
CA PRO A 60 -6.19 24.87 47.63
C PRO A 60 -5.77 23.77 46.66
N ALA A 61 -4.82 22.95 47.12
CA ALA A 61 -4.40 21.70 46.53
C ALA A 61 -5.58 20.73 46.33
N ALA A 62 -5.75 20.27 45.10
CA ALA A 62 -6.45 19.03 44.79
C ALA A 62 -5.42 18.06 44.19
N THR A 63 -4.91 17.19 45.05
CA THR A 63 -4.37 15.89 44.66
C THR A 63 -5.55 14.94 44.49
N ASP A 64 -5.87 14.60 43.24
CA ASP A 64 -6.61 13.39 42.85
C ASP A 64 -5.86 12.92 41.58
N ASP A 65 -4.85 12.06 41.66
CA ASP A 65 -4.98 10.60 41.74
C ASP A 65 -6.07 10.01 40.82
N GLU A 66 -6.17 10.50 39.59
CA GLU A 66 -6.70 9.72 38.46
C GLU A 66 -5.53 9.06 37.72
N SER A 67 -5.11 7.91 38.28
CA SER A 67 -4.51 6.84 37.51
C SER A 67 -5.43 6.49 36.34
N ALA A 68 -5.17 7.10 35.18
CA ALA A 68 -5.65 6.64 33.89
C ALA A 68 -5.19 5.19 33.73
N ALA A 69 -6.11 4.26 34.01
CA ALA A 69 -5.95 2.86 33.69
C ALA A 69 -5.74 2.75 32.18
N GLN A 70 -4.47 2.70 31.76
CA GLN A 70 -4.08 2.32 30.41
C GLN A 70 -4.73 0.98 30.12
N ASN A 71 -5.53 0.92 29.06
CA ASN A 71 -6.16 -0.32 28.65
C ASN A 71 -5.05 -1.37 28.45
N PRO A 72 -5.17 -2.59 29.00
CA PRO A 72 -4.17 -3.65 28.81
C PRO A 72 -3.95 -4.03 27.33
N ASP A 73 -4.77 -3.48 26.42
CA ASP A 73 -4.68 -3.57 24.97
C ASP A 73 -3.62 -2.68 24.32
N ASP A 74 -3.17 -1.62 25.02
CA ASP A 74 -2.19 -0.66 24.49
C ASP A 74 -0.76 -1.21 24.50
N ALA A 75 -0.49 -2.25 25.29
CA ALA A 75 0.83 -2.88 25.42
C ALA A 75 1.06 -4.08 24.47
N LEU A 76 0.03 -4.52 23.73
CA LEU A 76 0.12 -5.69 22.84
C LEU A 76 0.67 -5.29 21.47
N SER A 77 1.62 -6.07 20.96
CA SER A 77 2.09 -5.93 19.59
C SER A 77 0.95 -6.20 18.59
N THR A 78 1.07 -5.65 17.39
CA THR A 78 0.09 -5.80 16.30
C THR A 78 -0.29 -7.25 16.00
N GLY A 79 0.70 -8.15 16.03
CA GLY A 79 0.48 -9.58 15.83
C GLY A 79 -0.28 -10.25 16.98
N GLU A 80 -0.07 -9.80 18.22
CA GLU A 80 -0.76 -10.31 19.40
C GLU A 80 -2.24 -9.89 19.44
N ARG A 81 -2.55 -8.65 19.06
CA ARG A 81 -3.93 -8.15 18.95
C ARG A 81 -4.73 -8.95 17.92
N ALA A 82 -4.14 -9.19 16.76
CA ALA A 82 -4.75 -9.97 15.69
C ALA A 82 -4.93 -11.44 16.07
N GLY A 83 -3.91 -12.04 16.69
CA GLY A 83 -3.98 -13.41 17.21
C GLY A 83 -5.07 -13.58 18.27
N ARG A 84 -5.26 -12.57 19.12
CA ARG A 84 -6.32 -12.55 20.13
C ARG A 84 -7.71 -12.42 19.51
N LEU A 85 -7.93 -11.48 18.59
CA LEU A 85 -9.21 -11.33 17.88
C LEU A 85 -9.57 -12.61 17.12
N LEU A 86 -8.59 -13.20 16.43
CA LEU A 86 -8.77 -14.47 15.75
C LEU A 86 -9.16 -15.60 16.71
N ARG A 87 -8.48 -15.69 17.86
CA ARG A 87 -8.82 -16.66 18.91
C ARG A 87 -10.23 -16.44 19.46
N GLU A 88 -10.61 -15.18 19.66
CA GLU A 88 -11.95 -14.81 20.09
C GLU A 88 -12.97 -15.28 19.07
N LEU A 89 -12.84 -14.93 17.79
CA LEU A 89 -13.77 -15.35 16.73
C LEU A 89 -13.90 -16.87 16.62
N LEU A 90 -12.78 -17.59 16.65
CA LEU A 90 -12.75 -19.06 16.62
C LEU A 90 -13.49 -19.70 17.81
N THR A 91 -13.58 -18.97 18.92
CA THR A 91 -14.25 -19.44 20.13
C THR A 91 -15.69 -18.92 20.18
N SER A 92 -15.96 -17.63 20.04
CA SER A 92 -17.26 -17.00 20.24
C SER A 92 -18.25 -17.26 19.10
N THR A 93 -17.77 -17.47 17.87
CA THR A 93 -18.66 -17.65 16.71
C THR A 93 -19.02 -19.14 16.52
N PRO A 94 -20.31 -19.53 16.61
CA PRO A 94 -20.71 -20.94 16.57
C PRO A 94 -20.37 -21.67 15.26
N GLU A 95 -20.28 -20.95 14.15
CA GLU A 95 -19.91 -21.50 12.84
C GLU A 95 -18.45 -21.97 12.84
N TYR A 96 -17.52 -21.09 13.20
CA TYR A 96 -16.08 -21.41 13.25
C TYR A 96 -15.76 -22.44 14.32
N ARG A 97 -16.48 -22.38 15.46
CA ARG A 97 -16.34 -23.35 16.54
C ARG A 97 -16.63 -24.78 16.07
N ARG A 98 -17.77 -24.98 15.40
CA ARG A 98 -18.17 -26.30 14.86
C ARG A 98 -17.13 -26.88 13.89
N MET A 99 -16.49 -26.02 13.09
CA MET A 99 -15.47 -26.46 12.12
C MET A 99 -14.27 -27.12 12.81
N TRP A 100 -13.70 -26.50 13.84
CA TRP A 100 -12.56 -27.12 14.53
C TRP A 100 -12.98 -28.19 15.54
N GLU A 101 -14.15 -28.07 16.19
CA GLU A 101 -14.65 -29.09 17.13
C GLU A 101 -14.81 -30.47 16.47
N SER A 102 -15.33 -30.51 15.23
CA SER A 102 -15.48 -31.75 14.46
C SER A 102 -14.15 -32.45 14.14
N ARG A 103 -13.01 -31.77 14.30
CA ARG A 103 -11.65 -32.28 14.00
C ARG A 103 -10.82 -32.56 15.25
N VAL A 104 -11.43 -32.48 16.43
CA VAL A 104 -10.81 -32.83 17.71
C VAL A 104 -10.66 -34.35 17.79
N ARG A 105 -9.41 -34.84 17.81
CA ARG A 105 -9.11 -36.27 18.01
C ARG A 105 -8.72 -36.63 19.44
N ARG A 106 -8.32 -35.65 20.26
CA ARG A 106 -7.92 -35.83 21.67
C ARG A 106 -8.46 -34.66 22.48
N ALA A 107 -8.96 -34.95 23.68
CA ALA A 107 -9.40 -33.92 24.62
C ALA A 107 -8.23 -32.94 24.89
N SER A 108 -8.51 -31.65 24.77
CA SER A 108 -7.55 -30.58 25.06
C SER A 108 -8.19 -29.62 26.06
N ALA A 109 -7.42 -29.23 27.08
CA ALA A 109 -7.84 -28.20 28.02
C ALA A 109 -7.78 -26.78 27.40
N GLN A 110 -7.10 -26.63 26.25
CA GLN A 110 -6.94 -25.36 25.55
C GLN A 110 -8.09 -25.14 24.57
N GLN A 111 -8.78 -24.00 24.69
CA GLN A 111 -9.77 -23.54 23.73
C GLN A 111 -9.28 -22.28 22.98
N PRO A 112 -9.32 -22.28 21.63
CA PRO A 112 -9.65 -23.40 20.75
C PRO A 112 -8.53 -24.46 20.72
N SER A 113 -8.83 -25.69 20.32
CA SER A 113 -7.81 -26.74 20.17
C SER A 113 -6.91 -26.44 18.98
N PHE A 114 -5.67 -26.00 19.23
CA PHE A 114 -4.73 -25.59 18.17
C PHE A 114 -4.45 -26.71 17.16
N ALA A 115 -4.42 -27.97 17.59
CA ALA A 115 -4.25 -29.10 16.70
C ALA A 115 -5.47 -29.34 15.79
N ALA A 116 -6.68 -29.07 16.28
CA ALA A 116 -7.89 -29.19 15.48
C ALA A 116 -8.04 -28.02 14.50
N VAL A 117 -7.67 -26.81 14.94
CA VAL A 117 -7.58 -25.62 14.09
C VAL A 117 -6.55 -25.82 12.97
N ALA A 118 -5.36 -26.34 13.29
CA ALA A 118 -4.34 -26.65 12.28
C ALA A 118 -4.84 -27.64 11.22
N ARG A 119 -5.70 -28.59 11.59
CA ARG A 119 -6.33 -29.52 10.62
C ARG A 119 -7.31 -28.83 9.69
N VAL A 120 -8.13 -27.90 10.19
CA VAL A 120 -9.03 -27.11 9.31
C VAL A 120 -8.20 -26.38 8.25
N VAL A 121 -7.09 -25.76 8.67
CA VAL A 121 -6.17 -25.06 7.77
C VAL A 121 -5.48 -26.04 6.81
N ALA A 122 -5.00 -27.18 7.28
CA ALA A 122 -4.36 -28.20 6.45
C ALA A 122 -5.30 -28.71 5.35
N GLU A 123 -6.54 -29.03 5.71
CA GLU A 123 -7.57 -29.47 4.76
C GLU A 123 -7.86 -28.42 3.69
N TYR A 124 -7.92 -27.14 4.07
CA TYR A 124 -8.03 -26.06 3.09
C TYR A 124 -6.82 -26.02 2.14
N LEU A 125 -5.60 -26.10 2.68
CA LEU A 125 -4.38 -26.03 1.87
C LEU A 125 -4.25 -27.19 0.88
N TRP A 126 -4.68 -28.40 1.27
CA TRP A 126 -4.77 -29.55 0.39
C TRP A 126 -5.84 -29.35 -0.68
N ASN A 127 -7.07 -28.99 -0.28
CA ASN A 127 -8.19 -28.81 -1.22
C ASN A 127 -7.97 -27.66 -2.22
N ALA A 128 -7.21 -26.63 -1.82
CA ALA A 128 -6.84 -25.51 -2.69
C ALA A 128 -5.63 -25.82 -3.60
N GLY A 129 -4.99 -26.99 -3.45
CA GLY A 129 -3.78 -27.36 -4.19
C GLY A 129 -2.54 -26.52 -3.86
N ILE A 130 -2.55 -25.85 -2.69
CA ILE A 130 -1.46 -24.98 -2.24
C ILE A 130 -0.27 -25.80 -1.72
N VAL A 131 -0.54 -26.99 -1.18
CA VAL A 131 0.47 -27.96 -0.74
C VAL A 131 0.14 -29.34 -1.29
N ALA A 132 1.18 -30.10 -1.65
CA ALA A 132 1.04 -31.49 -2.10
C ALA A 132 0.42 -32.36 -1.00
N GLU A 133 -0.43 -33.32 -1.38
CA GLU A 133 -1.12 -34.22 -0.44
C GLU A 133 -0.14 -35.12 0.33
N GLU A 134 1.07 -35.34 -0.20
CA GLU A 134 2.08 -36.22 0.39
C GLU A 134 3.00 -35.55 1.43
N ASP A 135 2.81 -34.26 1.75
CA ASP A 135 3.65 -33.55 2.72
C ASP A 135 3.31 -33.97 4.18
N GLN A 136 4.03 -34.98 4.66
CA GLN A 136 3.89 -35.51 6.02
C GLN A 136 4.42 -34.56 7.11
N GLU A 137 5.22 -33.55 6.76
CA GLU A 137 5.75 -32.57 7.72
C GLU A 137 4.79 -31.37 7.95
N LEU A 138 3.84 -31.17 7.03
CA LEU A 138 2.90 -30.07 7.01
C LEU A 138 2.07 -29.98 8.30
N ASP A 139 1.54 -31.10 8.80
CA ASP A 139 0.70 -31.15 10.00
C ASP A 139 1.43 -30.62 11.24
N ARG A 140 2.72 -30.97 11.37
CA ARG A 140 3.56 -30.52 12.49
C ARG A 140 3.93 -29.05 12.35
N ALA A 141 4.35 -28.63 11.15
CA ALA A 141 4.71 -27.25 10.86
C ALA A 141 3.51 -26.30 11.02
N LEU A 142 2.31 -26.71 10.60
CA LEU A 142 1.07 -25.94 10.76
C LEU A 142 0.66 -25.84 12.22
N LYS A 143 0.76 -26.92 13.00
CA LYS A 143 0.49 -26.87 14.43
C LYS A 143 1.38 -25.84 15.14
N ASP A 144 2.67 -25.80 14.82
CA ASP A 144 3.61 -24.85 15.43
C ASP A 144 3.33 -23.41 14.99
N ARG A 145 2.93 -23.19 13.73
CA ARG A 145 2.49 -21.87 13.24
C ARG A 145 1.19 -21.41 13.89
N VAL A 146 0.19 -22.29 13.99
CA VAL A 146 -1.10 -22.00 14.64
C VAL A 146 -0.91 -21.74 16.14
N SER A 147 -0.08 -22.53 16.80
CA SER A 147 0.23 -22.33 18.22
C SER A 147 0.89 -20.98 18.48
N ARG A 148 1.80 -20.54 17.60
CA ARG A 148 2.37 -19.19 17.68
C ARG A 148 1.33 -18.11 17.38
N ALA A 149 0.52 -18.29 16.34
CA ALA A 149 -0.48 -17.30 15.94
C ALA A 149 -1.56 -17.07 17.02
N LEU A 150 -2.05 -18.13 17.66
CA LEU A 150 -3.13 -18.06 18.65
C LEU A 150 -2.64 -17.98 20.10
N GLY A 151 -1.36 -18.27 20.33
CA GLY A 151 -0.72 -18.25 21.65
C GLY A 151 -0.14 -16.90 22.05
N GLY A 152 -0.40 -15.82 21.30
CA GLY A 152 0.19 -14.49 21.54
C GLY A 152 1.57 -14.31 20.92
N GLY A 153 1.92 -15.08 19.90
CA GLY A 153 3.10 -14.82 19.07
C GLY A 153 2.77 -13.99 17.83
N ARG A 154 3.79 -13.62 17.05
CA ARG A 154 3.59 -12.93 15.77
C ARG A 154 2.90 -13.85 14.76
N ILE A 155 1.71 -13.48 14.30
CA ILE A 155 1.06 -14.05 13.12
C ILE A 155 1.66 -13.41 11.85
N SER A 156 1.74 -14.15 10.75
CA SER A 156 2.13 -13.60 9.43
C SER A 156 0.89 -13.32 8.59
N ALA A 157 1.00 -12.42 7.60
CA ALA A 157 -0.11 -12.13 6.68
C ALA A 157 -0.59 -13.40 5.96
N GLN A 158 0.34 -14.21 5.45
CA GLN A 158 0.00 -15.49 4.81
C GLN A 158 -0.76 -16.43 5.76
N THR A 159 -0.36 -16.49 7.03
CA THR A 159 -1.06 -17.30 8.04
C THR A 159 -2.45 -16.75 8.32
N MET A 160 -2.62 -15.42 8.38
CA MET A 160 -3.92 -14.77 8.56
C MET A 160 -4.87 -15.09 7.39
N GLU A 161 -4.37 -15.03 6.16
CA GLU A 161 -5.13 -15.39 4.96
C GLU A 161 -5.61 -16.84 5.02
N TRP A 162 -4.75 -17.78 5.42
CA TRP A 162 -5.16 -19.18 5.61
C TRP A 162 -6.28 -19.35 6.63
N PHE A 163 -6.27 -18.57 7.72
CA PHE A 163 -7.37 -18.59 8.69
C PHE A 163 -8.68 -18.06 8.10
N ILE A 164 -8.60 -16.94 7.38
CA ILE A 164 -9.78 -16.30 6.78
C ILE A 164 -10.41 -17.24 5.75
N GLU A 165 -9.60 -17.83 4.88
CA GLU A 165 -10.08 -18.73 3.83
C GLU A 165 -10.55 -20.08 4.39
N ALA A 166 -9.75 -20.74 5.24
CA ALA A 166 -10.10 -22.05 5.77
C ALA A 166 -11.36 -22.05 6.63
N PHE A 167 -11.66 -20.95 7.31
CA PHE A 167 -12.87 -20.79 8.12
C PHE A 167 -13.97 -19.97 7.43
N GLY A 168 -13.74 -19.48 6.20
CA GLY A 168 -14.71 -18.66 5.48
C GLY A 168 -15.06 -17.36 6.23
N MET A 169 -14.08 -16.71 6.87
CA MET A 169 -14.29 -15.53 7.74
C MET A 169 -14.55 -14.22 6.99
N ARG A 170 -15.24 -14.27 5.84
CA ARG A 170 -15.47 -13.10 4.96
C ARG A 170 -16.12 -11.91 5.67
N LYS A 171 -16.96 -12.16 6.68
CA LYS A 171 -17.62 -11.12 7.49
C LYS A 171 -16.72 -10.47 8.55
N HIS A 172 -15.60 -11.09 8.91
CA HIS A 172 -14.67 -10.59 9.92
C HIS A 172 -13.26 -10.31 9.36
N GLU A 173 -13.06 -10.56 8.07
CA GLU A 173 -11.83 -10.34 7.31
C GLU A 173 -11.28 -8.93 7.52
N ALA A 174 -12.10 -7.90 7.31
CA ALA A 174 -11.69 -6.50 7.50
C ALA A 174 -11.22 -6.21 8.93
N GLY A 175 -11.94 -6.70 9.95
CA GLY A 175 -11.58 -6.53 11.36
C GLY A 175 -10.30 -7.29 11.76
N LEU A 176 -10.07 -8.47 11.17
CA LEU A 176 -8.87 -9.27 11.38
C LEU A 176 -7.64 -8.62 10.76
N TRP A 177 -7.75 -8.16 9.52
CA TRP A 177 -6.69 -7.39 8.87
C TRP A 177 -6.44 -6.06 9.55
N ALA A 178 -7.49 -5.45 10.09
CA ALA A 178 -7.37 -4.27 10.94
C ALA A 178 -6.54 -4.56 12.19
N ALA A 179 -6.94 -5.53 13.01
CA ALA A 179 -6.19 -5.91 14.21
C ALA A 179 -4.72 -6.29 13.87
N PHE A 180 -4.49 -6.94 12.73
CA PHE A 180 -3.17 -7.31 12.21
C PHE A 180 -2.30 -6.12 11.82
N ALA A 181 -2.88 -5.16 11.10
CA ALA A 181 -2.19 -3.92 10.71
C ALA A 181 -2.06 -2.94 11.88
N GLY A 182 -2.79 -3.17 12.98
CA GLY A 182 -2.76 -2.35 14.19
C GLY A 182 -3.79 -1.26 14.22
N LEU A 183 -4.83 -1.36 13.38
CA LEU A 183 -5.93 -0.41 13.18
C LEU A 183 -6.85 -0.16 14.39
N THR A 184 -6.45 -0.52 15.61
CA THR A 184 -6.95 0.16 16.83
C THR A 184 -6.11 1.40 17.18
N ASP A 185 -5.11 1.73 16.35
CA ASP A 185 -4.40 3.01 16.37
C ASP A 185 -5.25 4.08 15.66
N PRO A 186 -5.40 5.31 16.21
CA PRO A 186 -6.17 6.41 15.60
C PRO A 186 -5.63 6.97 14.27
N GLY A 187 -4.94 6.18 13.43
CA GLY A 187 -4.20 6.67 12.27
C GLY A 187 -4.10 5.75 11.05
N VAL A 188 -4.77 4.59 11.03
CA VAL A 188 -4.83 3.73 9.83
C VAL A 188 -6.27 3.75 9.28
N ASP A 189 -6.43 3.83 7.96
CA ASP A 189 -7.75 3.99 7.33
C ASP A 189 -8.49 2.65 7.19
N ALA A 190 -9.83 2.67 7.27
CA ALA A 190 -10.75 1.52 7.21
C ALA A 190 -10.68 0.74 5.89
N ASN A 191 -9.92 1.24 4.91
CA ASN A 191 -9.83 0.80 3.52
C ASN A 191 -8.75 -0.27 3.26
N SER A 192 -8.20 -0.90 4.31
CA SER A 192 -7.14 -1.92 4.22
C SER A 192 -7.71 -3.35 4.19
N GLY A 193 -7.06 -4.27 3.45
CA GLY A 193 -7.39 -5.70 3.40
C GLY A 193 -8.46 -6.08 2.36
N THR A 194 -8.64 -5.28 1.32
CA THR A 194 -9.70 -5.48 0.31
C THR A 194 -9.25 -6.26 -0.93
N LEU A 195 -7.95 -6.42 -1.16
CA LEU A 195 -7.43 -7.13 -2.34
C LEU A 195 -7.67 -8.64 -2.21
N ARG A 196 -8.53 -9.19 -3.08
CA ARG A 196 -8.91 -10.61 -3.16
C ARG A 196 -8.31 -11.28 -4.39
N GLY A 197 -7.65 -12.44 -4.25
CA GLY A 197 -7.39 -13.37 -5.35
C GLY A 197 -6.76 -12.78 -6.63
N GLY A 198 -5.91 -11.75 -6.50
CA GLY A 198 -5.24 -11.15 -7.65
C GLY A 198 -4.27 -12.13 -8.33
N PRO A 199 -3.95 -11.97 -9.63
CA PRO A 199 -2.95 -12.80 -10.28
C PRO A 199 -1.66 -12.80 -9.45
N ALA A 200 -1.06 -13.99 -9.33
CA ALA A 200 0.20 -14.17 -8.63
C ALA A 200 1.19 -13.09 -9.08
N LEU A 201 1.88 -12.50 -8.12
CA LEU A 201 2.93 -11.55 -8.44
C LEU A 201 3.97 -12.26 -9.33
N ILE A 202 4.17 -11.76 -10.55
CA ILE A 202 5.23 -12.27 -11.46
C ILE A 202 6.59 -12.17 -10.75
N LEU A 203 6.78 -11.13 -9.94
CA LEU A 203 7.94 -10.93 -9.09
C LEU A 203 7.54 -10.78 -7.63
N PRO A 204 8.16 -11.50 -6.68
CA PRO A 204 7.87 -11.36 -5.27
C PRO A 204 8.07 -9.91 -4.81
N GLN A 205 7.18 -9.41 -3.97
CA GLN A 205 7.33 -8.08 -3.40
C GLN A 205 8.36 -8.12 -2.26
N ARG A 206 9.60 -7.72 -2.57
CA ARG A 206 10.77 -7.76 -1.66
C ARG A 206 11.00 -6.43 -0.91
N HIS A 207 10.02 -5.52 -0.95
CA HIS A 207 10.12 -4.16 -0.42
C HIS A 207 8.84 -3.71 0.28
N ARG A 208 8.96 -2.72 1.17
CA ARG A 208 7.84 -1.93 1.70
C ARG A 208 7.86 -0.53 1.12
N THR A 209 6.70 0.10 0.97
CA THR A 209 6.59 1.51 0.56
C THR A 209 6.40 2.39 1.78
N LEU A 210 7.30 3.35 1.99
CA LEU A 210 7.32 4.27 3.14
C LEU A 210 6.58 5.59 2.87
N ALA A 211 6.54 6.00 1.60
CA ALA A 211 5.82 7.16 1.12
C ALA A 211 5.40 6.92 -0.32
N LEU A 212 4.19 7.34 -0.68
CA LEU A 212 3.67 7.22 -2.04
C LEU A 212 2.86 8.48 -2.37
N PHE A 213 3.33 9.22 -3.37
CA PHE A 213 2.62 10.35 -3.95
C PHE A 213 2.28 9.96 -5.38
N GLU A 214 0.99 9.94 -5.70
CA GLU A 214 0.50 9.62 -7.02
C GLU A 214 -0.36 10.77 -7.54
N ARG A 215 -0.03 11.27 -8.72
CA ARG A 215 -0.67 12.41 -9.37
C ARG A 215 -1.16 11.98 -10.72
N TYR A 216 -2.45 12.12 -10.95
CA TYR A 216 -3.10 11.84 -12.22
C TYR A 216 -3.54 13.14 -12.87
N ARG A 217 -3.53 13.18 -14.20
CA ARG A 217 -4.05 14.32 -14.96
C ARG A 217 -5.00 13.86 -16.06
N CYS A 218 -6.17 14.49 -16.10
CA CYS A 218 -7.09 14.39 -17.23
C CYS A 218 -6.95 15.59 -18.16
N ASP A 219 -7.18 15.37 -19.45
CA ASP A 219 -7.26 16.45 -20.45
C ASP A 219 -8.71 16.94 -20.68
N ALA A 220 -8.91 17.92 -21.56
CA ALA A 220 -10.23 18.45 -21.92
C ALA A 220 -11.16 17.40 -22.55
N SER A 221 -10.63 16.30 -23.08
CA SER A 221 -11.42 15.15 -23.57
C SER A 221 -11.85 14.20 -22.44
N GLY A 222 -11.43 14.48 -21.20
CA GLY A 222 -11.62 13.60 -20.05
C GLY A 222 -10.72 12.37 -20.10
N ALA A 223 -9.79 12.27 -21.04
CA ALA A 223 -8.85 11.16 -21.07
C ALA A 223 -7.85 11.31 -19.94
N LEU A 224 -7.52 10.21 -19.26
CA LEU A 224 -6.34 10.18 -18.41
C LEU A 224 -5.14 10.24 -19.34
N VAL A 225 -4.28 11.24 -19.18
CA VAL A 225 -3.13 11.46 -20.08
C VAL A 225 -1.79 11.29 -19.36
N GLU A 226 -1.79 11.33 -18.04
CA GLU A 226 -0.58 11.28 -17.23
C GLU A 226 -0.83 10.64 -15.87
N GLN A 227 0.14 9.84 -15.41
CA GLN A 227 0.29 9.37 -14.04
C GLN A 227 1.74 9.61 -13.63
N HIS A 228 1.96 10.43 -12.60
CA HIS A 228 3.27 10.71 -12.02
C HIS A 228 3.31 10.13 -10.61
N THR A 229 4.28 9.27 -10.35
CA THR A 229 4.46 8.59 -9.07
C THR A 229 5.81 8.94 -8.48
N HIS A 230 5.82 9.51 -7.27
CA HIS A 230 6.99 9.60 -6.41
C HIS A 230 6.81 8.66 -5.24
N GLN A 231 7.80 7.83 -4.96
CA GLN A 231 7.71 6.93 -3.81
C GLN A 231 9.07 6.63 -3.20
N VAL A 232 9.06 6.34 -1.90
CA VAL A 232 10.23 5.84 -1.19
C VAL A 232 9.95 4.40 -0.79
N ILE A 233 10.83 3.50 -1.20
CA ILE A 233 10.78 2.10 -0.81
C ILE A 233 11.88 1.79 0.21
N ALA A 234 11.68 0.75 1.01
CA ALA A 234 12.73 0.12 1.80
C ALA A 234 12.75 -1.37 1.55
N ALA A 235 13.94 -1.92 1.28
CA ALA A 235 14.10 -3.35 1.09
C ALA A 235 13.76 -4.12 2.38
N GLN A 236 13.05 -5.24 2.26
CA GLN A 236 12.71 -6.10 3.40
C GLN A 236 13.70 -7.26 3.59
N GLU A 237 14.55 -7.46 2.61
CA GLU A 237 15.59 -8.49 2.56
C GLU A 237 16.80 -7.97 1.78
N ASP A 238 17.89 -8.73 1.80
CA ASP A 238 19.11 -8.38 1.08
C ASP A 238 19.01 -8.74 -0.40
N GLY A 239 19.75 -8.02 -1.25
CA GLY A 239 19.84 -8.33 -2.67
C GLY A 239 18.64 -7.84 -3.48
N VAL A 240 17.93 -6.81 -3.03
CA VAL A 240 16.81 -6.22 -3.79
C VAL A 240 17.38 -5.31 -4.87
N ALA A 241 17.40 -5.79 -6.11
CA ALA A 241 17.94 -5.07 -7.27
C ALA A 241 16.86 -4.66 -8.28
N VAL A 242 15.63 -5.16 -8.13
CA VAL A 242 14.54 -4.93 -9.08
C VAL A 242 13.29 -4.47 -8.34
N TYR A 243 12.62 -3.47 -8.90
CA TYR A 243 11.30 -3.02 -8.48
C TYR A 243 10.25 -3.29 -9.58
N PRO A 244 9.14 -3.99 -9.28
CA PRO A 244 8.07 -4.21 -10.25
C PRO A 244 7.14 -2.99 -10.34
N TRP A 245 7.09 -2.35 -11.50
CA TRP A 245 6.16 -1.25 -11.78
C TRP A 245 5.01 -1.74 -12.68
N VAL A 246 3.79 -1.73 -12.14
CA VAL A 246 2.58 -2.12 -12.89
C VAL A 246 1.94 -0.90 -13.53
N LEU A 247 1.67 -1.02 -14.83
CA LEU A 247 1.12 0.00 -15.72
C LEU A 247 -0.14 -0.51 -16.39
N ARG A 248 -1.03 0.39 -16.82
CA ARG A 248 -2.10 0.01 -17.75
C ARG A 248 -1.50 -0.40 -19.10
N ALA A 249 -2.14 -1.35 -19.77
CA ALA A 249 -1.68 -1.88 -21.05
C ALA A 249 -1.73 -0.84 -22.19
N ASP A 250 -2.55 0.20 -22.05
CA ASP A 250 -2.64 1.32 -22.98
C ASP A 250 -1.64 2.45 -22.70
N ALA A 251 -0.68 2.26 -21.78
CA ALA A 251 0.40 3.23 -21.58
C ALA A 251 1.21 3.42 -22.88
N THR A 252 1.26 4.66 -23.35
CA THR A 252 2.05 5.09 -24.52
C THR A 252 3.48 5.48 -24.17
N GLU A 253 3.76 5.77 -22.90
CA GLU A 253 5.09 6.03 -22.36
C GLU A 253 5.18 5.55 -20.91
N GLY A 254 6.30 4.92 -20.55
CA GLY A 254 6.70 4.65 -19.17
C GLY A 254 8.14 5.11 -18.95
N ARG A 255 8.32 6.26 -18.32
CA ARG A 255 9.62 6.89 -18.08
C ARG A 255 10.01 6.77 -16.61
N ILE A 256 11.21 6.28 -16.38
CA ILE A 256 11.85 6.26 -15.06
C ILE A 256 12.69 7.53 -14.97
N ILE A 257 12.27 8.47 -14.13
CA ILE A 257 12.95 9.77 -13.94
C ILE A 257 14.07 9.59 -12.91
N VAL A 258 13.79 8.89 -11.80
CA VAL A 258 14.76 8.62 -10.73
C VAL A 258 14.66 7.18 -10.26
N GLY A 259 15.81 6.59 -9.93
CA GLY A 259 15.92 5.42 -9.08
C GLY A 259 16.18 4.10 -9.80
N GLY A 260 16.35 4.13 -11.12
CA GLY A 260 16.73 2.94 -11.87
C GLY A 260 16.63 3.11 -13.38
N LYS A 261 16.67 1.97 -14.06
CA LYS A 261 16.55 1.83 -15.51
C LYS A 261 15.50 0.79 -15.86
N ALA A 262 14.92 0.91 -17.04
CA ALA A 262 13.93 -0.04 -17.53
C ALA A 262 14.61 -1.39 -17.81
N GLY A 263 14.07 -2.46 -17.22
CA GLY A 263 14.47 -3.84 -17.43
C GLY A 263 13.44 -4.59 -18.29
N ALA A 264 13.22 -5.86 -17.97
CA ALA A 264 12.27 -6.72 -18.69
C ALA A 264 10.83 -6.22 -18.54
N GLN A 265 10.03 -6.45 -19.59
CA GLN A 265 8.60 -6.17 -19.60
C GLN A 265 7.81 -7.48 -19.71
N HIS A 266 6.72 -7.56 -18.96
CA HIS A 266 5.86 -8.74 -18.89
C HIS A 266 4.41 -8.33 -19.07
N ALA A 267 3.65 -9.14 -19.82
CA ALA A 267 2.20 -9.06 -19.79
C ALA A 267 1.74 -9.51 -18.39
N TYR A 268 1.04 -8.62 -17.67
CA TYR A 268 0.58 -8.90 -16.32
C TYR A 268 -0.88 -9.37 -16.31
N SER A 269 -1.70 -8.75 -17.15
CA SER A 269 -3.05 -9.17 -17.47
C SER A 269 -3.43 -8.66 -18.87
N SER A 270 -4.69 -8.82 -19.28
CA SER A 270 -5.18 -8.25 -20.54
C SER A 270 -5.22 -6.71 -20.55
N ARG A 271 -5.18 -6.06 -19.38
CA ARG A 271 -5.19 -4.59 -19.23
C ARG A 271 -4.00 -4.02 -18.49
N LEU A 272 -3.04 -4.84 -18.09
CA LEU A 272 -1.90 -4.40 -17.30
C LEU A 272 -0.60 -4.98 -17.85
N ASN A 273 0.45 -4.16 -17.84
CA ASN A 273 1.82 -4.56 -18.10
C ASN A 273 2.65 -4.37 -16.83
N LEU A 274 3.62 -5.25 -16.61
CA LEU A 274 4.65 -5.07 -15.58
C LEU A 274 5.95 -4.70 -16.26
N LEU A 275 6.52 -3.57 -15.86
CA LEU A 275 7.88 -3.17 -16.21
C LEU A 275 8.78 -3.37 -15.01
N GLU A 276 9.86 -4.12 -15.18
CA GLU A 276 10.92 -4.21 -14.20
C GLU A 276 11.72 -2.90 -14.21
N ILE A 277 11.99 -2.37 -13.02
CA ILE A 277 12.93 -1.29 -12.83
C ILE A 277 14.17 -1.88 -12.17
N GLU A 278 15.26 -1.95 -12.92
CA GLU A 278 16.58 -2.26 -12.39
C GLU A 278 17.05 -1.06 -11.55
N LEU A 279 17.16 -1.26 -10.24
CA LEU A 279 17.55 -0.19 -9.32
C LEU A 279 19.00 0.22 -9.56
N ASP A 280 19.31 1.51 -9.41
CA ASP A 280 20.67 2.06 -9.59
C ASP A 280 21.71 1.41 -8.65
N ARG A 281 21.24 0.75 -7.60
CA ARG A 281 22.04 -0.07 -6.69
C ARG A 281 21.22 -1.23 -6.15
N THR A 282 21.90 -2.32 -5.84
CA THR A 282 21.31 -3.40 -5.05
C THR A 282 21.14 -2.95 -3.60
N LEU A 283 19.95 -3.13 -3.04
CA LEU A 283 19.61 -2.75 -1.69
C LEU A 283 19.81 -3.92 -0.71
N GLY A 284 20.44 -3.63 0.42
CA GLY A 284 20.42 -4.48 1.61
C GLY A 284 19.14 -4.26 2.43
N ARG A 285 18.83 -5.19 3.33
CA ARG A 285 17.67 -5.11 4.23
C ARG A 285 17.63 -3.76 4.96
N GLY A 286 16.48 -3.09 4.88
CA GLY A 286 16.24 -1.79 5.51
C GLY A 286 16.77 -0.59 4.71
N ALA A 287 17.62 -0.80 3.70
CA ALA A 287 18.10 0.28 2.84
C ALA A 287 16.93 0.91 2.07
N ARG A 288 16.97 2.23 1.95
CA ARG A 288 15.93 3.04 1.32
C ARG A 288 16.33 3.44 -0.08
N HIS A 289 15.34 3.60 -0.95
CA HIS A 289 15.54 4.06 -2.31
C HIS A 289 14.33 4.85 -2.78
N ALA A 290 14.59 5.97 -3.47
CA ALA A 290 13.54 6.80 -4.05
C ALA A 290 13.32 6.40 -5.51
N LEU A 291 12.06 6.44 -5.94
CA LEU A 291 11.63 6.20 -7.30
C LEU A 291 10.75 7.36 -7.75
N GLU A 292 11.01 7.88 -8.94
CA GLU A 292 10.15 8.84 -9.62
C GLU A 292 9.84 8.33 -11.01
N LEU A 293 8.55 8.11 -11.27
CA LEU A 293 8.04 7.37 -12.42
C LEU A 293 6.95 8.19 -13.12
N LEU A 294 6.97 8.24 -14.44
CA LEU A 294 5.98 8.96 -15.23
C LEU A 294 5.42 8.03 -16.30
N ALA A 295 4.11 7.83 -16.29
CA ALA A 295 3.39 7.14 -17.36
C ALA A 295 2.53 8.12 -18.15
N ARG A 296 2.51 7.97 -19.48
CA ARG A 296 1.61 8.72 -20.38
C ARG A 296 0.65 7.78 -21.08
N TYR A 297 -0.55 8.29 -21.31
CA TYR A 297 -1.68 7.53 -21.88
C TYR A 297 -2.26 8.27 -23.09
N PRO A 298 -2.93 7.55 -24.01
CA PRO A 298 -3.49 8.16 -25.21
C PRO A 298 -4.63 9.11 -24.86
N ALA A 299 -4.67 10.25 -25.54
CA ALA A 299 -5.78 11.19 -25.45
C ALA A 299 -7.05 10.63 -26.14
N GLY A 300 -8.20 11.21 -25.82
CA GLY A 300 -9.45 11.02 -26.57
C GLY A 300 -10.42 9.96 -26.03
N GLN A 301 -9.99 9.01 -25.20
CA GLN A 301 -10.90 8.10 -24.52
C GLN A 301 -11.14 8.54 -23.07
N PRO A 302 -12.35 8.98 -22.69
CA PRO A 302 -12.60 9.45 -21.35
C PRO A 302 -12.39 8.35 -20.30
N ALA A 303 -11.50 8.58 -19.34
CA ALA A 303 -11.34 7.71 -18.18
C ALA A 303 -12.50 7.93 -17.21
N ARG A 304 -12.83 6.94 -16.37
CA ARG A 304 -13.86 7.09 -15.34
C ARG A 304 -13.40 6.63 -13.96
N GLU A 305 -12.18 6.12 -13.91
CA GLU A 305 -11.57 5.62 -12.69
C GLU A 305 -10.05 5.63 -12.83
N VAL A 306 -9.39 5.75 -11.68
CA VAL A 306 -7.97 5.43 -11.48
C VAL A 306 -7.86 4.52 -10.28
N ARG A 307 -7.00 3.51 -10.35
CA ARG A 307 -6.83 2.50 -9.32
C ARG A 307 -5.37 2.33 -8.95
N ARG A 308 -5.08 2.32 -7.66
CA ARG A 308 -3.78 1.99 -7.07
C ARG A 308 -3.89 0.70 -6.29
N ALA A 309 -3.22 -0.36 -6.76
CA ALA A 309 -3.06 -1.56 -5.95
C ALA A 309 -1.89 -1.40 -4.99
N VAL A 310 -2.18 -1.61 -3.72
CA VAL A 310 -1.21 -1.70 -2.62
C VAL A 310 -1.23 -3.16 -2.16
N ARG A 311 -0.26 -3.95 -2.64
CA ARG A 311 -0.21 -5.41 -2.43
C ARG A 311 0.46 -5.85 -1.14
N ALA A 312 1.20 -4.94 -0.50
CA ALA A 312 1.73 -5.09 0.85
C ALA A 312 1.31 -3.86 1.66
N LYS A 313 2.18 -3.31 2.52
CA LYS A 313 1.96 -2.04 3.19
C LYS A 313 2.55 -0.87 2.39
N ALA A 314 1.77 0.19 2.22
CA ALA A 314 2.25 1.52 1.86
C ALA A 314 1.89 2.51 2.97
N GLU A 315 2.87 3.30 3.39
CA GLU A 315 2.71 4.39 4.36
C GLU A 315 2.68 5.73 3.65
N ASN A 316 2.07 6.74 4.28
CA ASN A 316 1.99 8.12 3.79
C ASN A 316 1.57 8.17 2.31
N VAL A 317 0.38 7.62 2.05
CA VAL A 317 -0.16 7.51 0.70
C VAL A 317 -0.99 8.75 0.40
N ASP A 318 -0.64 9.42 -0.69
CA ASP A 318 -1.27 10.65 -1.13
C ASP A 318 -1.61 10.51 -2.61
N ILE A 319 -2.90 10.53 -2.94
CA ILE A 319 -3.37 10.35 -4.31
C ILE A 319 -4.20 11.58 -4.70
N SER A 320 -3.89 12.17 -5.85
CA SER A 320 -4.73 13.21 -6.44
C SER A 320 -4.93 13.02 -7.93
N ILE A 321 -6.04 13.55 -8.43
CA ILE A 321 -6.31 13.69 -9.86
C ILE A 321 -6.76 15.11 -10.14
N THR A 322 -6.10 15.74 -11.11
CA THR A 322 -6.46 17.07 -11.61
C THR A 322 -7.23 16.92 -12.92
N PHE A 323 -8.42 17.52 -12.97
CA PHE A 323 -9.30 17.55 -14.14
C PHE A 323 -9.12 18.85 -14.92
N ASP A 324 -9.37 18.78 -16.22
CA ASP A 324 -9.39 19.99 -17.04
C ASP A 324 -10.61 20.87 -16.66
N PRO A 325 -10.43 22.19 -16.44
CA PRO A 325 -11.53 23.08 -16.07
C PRO A 325 -12.68 23.13 -17.07
N ALA A 326 -12.42 22.85 -18.35
CA ALA A 326 -13.46 22.78 -19.38
C ALA A 326 -14.33 21.53 -19.27
N ARG A 327 -13.93 20.54 -18.46
CA ARG A 327 -14.64 19.28 -18.28
C ARG A 327 -14.52 18.75 -16.84
N PRO A 328 -15.23 19.36 -15.87
CA PRO A 328 -15.22 18.88 -14.50
C PRO A 328 -15.93 17.52 -14.37
N PRO A 329 -15.49 16.65 -13.46
CA PRO A 329 -16.17 15.39 -13.17
C PRO A 329 -17.50 15.64 -12.47
N LYS A 330 -18.43 14.69 -12.64
CA LYS A 330 -19.68 14.59 -11.89
C LYS A 330 -19.60 13.43 -10.90
N ASP A 331 -20.11 13.65 -9.69
CA ASP A 331 -20.11 12.66 -8.61
C ASP A 331 -18.74 11.97 -8.45
N PRO A 332 -17.66 12.73 -8.16
CA PRO A 332 -16.38 12.11 -7.88
C PRO A 332 -16.46 11.37 -6.53
N ARG A 333 -15.91 10.16 -6.50
CA ARG A 333 -15.96 9.28 -5.33
C ARG A 333 -14.60 8.66 -5.09
N TRP A 334 -14.26 8.51 -3.82
CA TRP A 334 -13.18 7.65 -3.36
C TRP A 334 -13.70 6.21 -3.30
N THR A 335 -13.04 5.30 -3.99
CA THR A 335 -13.55 3.94 -4.18
C THR A 335 -12.47 2.93 -3.80
N VAL A 336 -12.92 1.84 -3.17
CA VAL A 336 -12.10 0.68 -2.82
C VAL A 336 -12.62 -0.53 -3.60
N TRP A 337 -11.72 -1.28 -4.23
CA TRP A 337 -12.07 -2.44 -5.05
C TRP A 337 -11.49 -3.74 -4.50
N SER A 338 -12.15 -4.84 -4.86
CA SER A 338 -11.68 -6.19 -4.52
C SER A 338 -10.44 -6.59 -5.32
N THR A 339 -10.24 -6.05 -6.53
CA THR A 339 -9.10 -6.38 -7.40
C THR A 339 -8.65 -5.17 -8.21
N HIS A 340 -7.39 -5.20 -8.67
CA HIS A 340 -6.83 -4.11 -9.47
C HIS A 340 -7.52 -3.99 -10.83
N GLU A 341 -8.01 -5.09 -11.38
CA GLU A 341 -8.76 -5.12 -12.63
C GLU A 341 -10.08 -5.87 -12.45
N GLY A 342 -11.18 -5.31 -12.96
CA GLY A 342 -12.48 -6.00 -13.08
C GLY A 342 -13.19 -6.32 -11.74
N GLY A 343 -12.71 -5.79 -10.61
CA GLY A 343 -13.17 -6.12 -9.27
C GLY A 343 -14.47 -5.45 -8.83
N LEU A 344 -15.10 -6.04 -7.81
CA LEU A 344 -16.25 -5.48 -7.12
C LEU A 344 -15.85 -4.24 -6.35
N ILE A 345 -16.76 -3.26 -6.29
CA ILE A 345 -16.66 -2.12 -5.39
C ILE A 345 -16.96 -2.62 -3.97
N ILE A 346 -16.02 -2.42 -3.06
CA ILE A 346 -16.11 -2.79 -1.65
C ILE A 346 -16.60 -1.60 -0.82
N ASP A 347 -16.07 -0.42 -1.12
CA ASP A 347 -16.49 0.84 -0.50
C ASP A 347 -16.46 1.98 -1.53
N ASP A 348 -17.29 2.99 -1.33
CA ASP A 348 -17.51 4.05 -2.30
C ASP A 348 -18.06 5.34 -1.65
N GLU A 349 -17.16 6.23 -1.27
CA GLU A 349 -17.41 7.44 -0.52
C GLU A 349 -17.43 8.68 -1.45
N PRO A 350 -18.45 9.56 -1.39
CA PRO A 350 -18.42 10.82 -2.13
C PRO A 350 -17.23 11.68 -1.71
N VAL A 351 -16.54 12.31 -2.67
CA VAL A 351 -15.49 13.31 -2.39
C VAL A 351 -15.84 14.65 -3.02
N GLN A 352 -15.26 15.71 -2.48
CA GLN A 352 -15.46 17.06 -3.00
C GLN A 352 -14.41 17.40 -4.04
N LEU A 353 -14.85 18.00 -5.14
CA LEU A 353 -13.98 18.63 -6.12
C LEU A 353 -13.54 19.99 -5.59
N SER A 354 -12.23 20.18 -5.47
CA SER A 354 -11.65 21.47 -5.07
C SER A 354 -11.83 22.52 -6.16
N ALA A 355 -11.72 23.80 -5.79
CA ALA A 355 -11.91 24.92 -6.70
C ALA A 355 -10.90 24.96 -7.88
N ASP A 356 -9.75 24.31 -7.70
CA ASP A 356 -8.70 24.14 -8.71
C ASP A 356 -8.95 22.95 -9.66
N GLY A 357 -10.08 22.25 -9.51
CA GLY A 357 -10.41 21.08 -10.33
C GLY A 357 -9.70 19.79 -9.89
N THR A 358 -9.22 19.74 -8.65
CA THR A 358 -8.53 18.56 -8.11
C THR A 358 -9.41 17.79 -7.11
N VAL A 359 -9.37 16.45 -7.13
CA VAL A 359 -9.75 15.65 -5.95
C VAL A 359 -8.51 14.99 -5.37
N HIS A 360 -8.50 14.84 -4.05
CA HIS A 360 -7.33 14.42 -3.28
C HIS A 360 -7.75 13.55 -2.10
N ARG A 361 -6.92 12.56 -1.78
CA ARG A 361 -7.06 11.73 -0.59
C ARG A 361 -5.67 11.43 -0.03
N PHE A 362 -5.50 11.70 1.26
CA PHE A 362 -4.36 11.27 2.05
C PHE A 362 -4.77 10.10 2.96
N LEU A 363 -3.87 9.13 3.10
CA LEU A 363 -4.03 7.93 3.92
C LEU A 363 -2.72 7.70 4.69
N GLY A 364 -2.81 7.64 6.01
CA GLY A 364 -1.62 7.37 6.85
C GLY A 364 -0.95 6.04 6.50
N ALA A 365 -1.76 5.01 6.23
CA ALA A 365 -1.30 3.76 5.66
C ALA A 365 -2.42 3.03 4.90
N VAL A 366 -2.01 2.21 3.94
CA VAL A 366 -2.86 1.30 3.16
C VAL A 366 -2.19 -0.07 3.14
N HIS A 367 -2.98 -1.12 3.35
CA HIS A 367 -2.49 -2.50 3.33
C HIS A 367 -3.38 -3.36 2.45
N HIS A 368 -2.78 -4.17 1.57
CA HIS A 368 -3.50 -5.21 0.81
C HIS A 368 -4.84 -4.71 0.23
N ALA A 369 -4.83 -3.58 -0.47
CA ALA A 369 -6.05 -2.93 -0.93
C ALA A 369 -5.88 -2.34 -2.33
N VAL A 370 -7.00 -2.15 -3.02
CA VAL A 370 -7.05 -1.39 -4.26
C VAL A 370 -7.90 -0.17 -4.02
N VAL A 371 -7.28 1.00 -4.12
CA VAL A 371 -7.90 2.28 -3.76
C VAL A 371 -7.73 3.29 -4.88
N GLY A 372 -8.53 4.34 -4.91
CA GLY A 372 -8.45 5.37 -5.93
C GLY A 372 -9.76 6.12 -6.10
N PHE A 373 -9.98 6.70 -7.28
CA PHE A 373 -11.15 7.52 -7.56
C PHE A 373 -11.98 6.94 -8.70
N ARG A 374 -13.30 7.12 -8.62
CA ARG A 374 -14.23 6.95 -9.74
C ARG A 374 -15.09 8.20 -9.92
N TRP A 375 -15.59 8.43 -11.12
CA TRP A 375 -16.46 9.56 -11.43
C TRP A 375 -17.29 9.32 -12.69
N SER A 376 -18.19 10.26 -12.99
CA SER A 376 -18.93 10.36 -14.24
C SER A 376 -18.63 11.69 -14.96
N TRP A 377 -18.99 11.84 -16.25
CA TRP A 377 -18.73 13.04 -17.06
C TRP A 377 -19.99 13.87 -17.30
#